data_AF-A0A9P6VP06-F1
#
_entry.id   AF-A0A9P6VP06-F1
#
_cell.length_a   1.000
_cell.length_b   1.000
_cell.length_c   1.000
_cell.angle_alpha   90.00
_cell.angle_beta   90.00
_cell.angle_gamma   90.00
#
_symmetry.space_group_name_H-M   'P 1'
#
loop_
_entity.id
_entity.type
_entity.pdbx_description
1 polymer ?
#
loop_
_entity_poly.entity_id
_entity_poly.type
_entity_poly.pdbx_seq_one_letter_code
_entity_poly.pdbx_strand_id
1 'polypeptide(L)'
;MLEGGEPDASNLLLFFTIFAGAAFVWTPELSQKLPSSLAESGAASLIYTRLALFIVENTHQLSTPSVTALAAMCNLAHLLINSNDFIVKVHMLRIRCLVMAREMGIHRLDTTKGRNARELEKCNMIEIQVQRRIWWSMVASDWLAAFSGGPHEGAYAIHPKHMNVCYPSNVDDELIMPTGVEHNFPLSTPTTTMSAFIQRLKLAELCREVVDAMPSMLLDIQEPDYAVILALDKKFHDYIEQLPVFFRLDETSVRQSQKTISSRRLEELEICLFSHHVHPLGADSIGIAASNGYPLRREPVLTSAQLDCHGACLSCGVDSSYGCEVQSERTGCRSSQS
;
A
#
# COMPACT_ATOMS: atom_id res chain seq x y z
N MET A 1 36.11 7.71 -25.73
CA MET A 1 34.69 7.31 -25.74
C MET A 1 34.58 6.16 -24.77
N LEU A 2 33.92 6.36 -23.63
CA LEU A 2 33.62 5.26 -22.71
C LEU A 2 32.54 4.43 -23.39
N GLU A 3 32.85 3.16 -23.70
CA GLU A 3 31.86 2.19 -24.17
C GLU A 3 30.84 2.01 -23.05
N GLY A 4 29.69 2.66 -23.18
CA GLY A 4 28.56 2.43 -22.28
C GLY A 4 28.03 1.03 -22.56
N GLY A 5 28.27 0.09 -21.64
CA GLY A 5 27.65 -1.23 -21.69
C GLY A 5 26.12 -1.10 -21.72
N GLU A 6 25.43 -2.14 -22.24
CA GLU A 6 23.98 -2.16 -22.22
C GLU A 6 23.47 -1.98 -20.77
N PRO A 7 22.50 -1.07 -20.54
CA PRO A 7 22.00 -0.81 -19.21
C PRO A 7 21.30 -2.04 -18.63
N ASP A 8 21.61 -2.38 -17.37
CA ASP A 8 21.01 -3.50 -16.65
C ASP A 8 19.48 -3.37 -16.59
N ALA A 9 18.77 -4.43 -17.00
CA ALA A 9 17.32 -4.43 -17.11
C ALA A 9 16.62 -4.20 -15.76
N SER A 10 17.19 -4.69 -14.66
CA SER A 10 16.62 -4.51 -13.32
C SER A 10 16.68 -3.04 -12.90
N ASN A 11 17.80 -2.37 -13.18
CA ASN A 11 17.97 -0.94 -12.94
C ASN A 11 17.04 -0.09 -13.82
N LEU A 12 16.90 -0.43 -15.11
CA LEU A 12 15.95 0.26 -15.99
C LEU A 12 14.52 0.11 -15.51
N LEU A 13 14.13 -1.10 -15.12
CA LEU A 13 12.81 -1.37 -14.54
C LEU A 13 12.59 -0.53 -13.28
N LEU A 14 13.60 -0.45 -12.40
CA LEU A 14 13.53 0.38 -11.20
C LEU A 14 13.31 1.86 -11.56
N PHE A 15 14.08 2.42 -12.48
CA PHE A 15 13.92 3.81 -12.89
C PHE A 15 12.54 4.09 -13.50
N PHE A 16 12.07 3.25 -14.41
CA PHE A 16 10.75 3.46 -15.02
C PHE A 16 9.63 3.36 -14.00
N THR A 17 9.72 2.48 -13.00
CA THR A 17 8.70 2.37 -11.95
C THR A 17 8.72 3.57 -10.99
N ILE A 18 9.90 4.10 -10.65
CA ILE A 18 10.03 5.34 -9.88
C ILE A 18 9.44 6.52 -10.66
N PHE A 19 9.77 6.67 -11.95
CA PHE A 19 9.24 7.77 -12.77
C PHE A 19 7.74 7.65 -13.00
N ALA A 20 7.24 6.44 -13.21
CA ALA A 20 5.81 6.19 -13.36
C ALA A 20 5.05 6.57 -12.09
N GLY A 21 5.56 6.16 -10.91
CA GLY A 21 4.99 6.51 -9.61
C GLY A 21 5.05 8.01 -9.32
N ALA A 22 6.20 8.65 -9.54
CA ALA A 22 6.37 10.09 -9.34
C ALA A 22 5.42 10.92 -10.22
N ALA A 23 5.22 10.52 -11.48
CA ALA A 23 4.28 11.17 -12.38
C ALA A 23 2.81 10.87 -12.01
N PHE A 24 2.54 9.71 -11.40
CA PHE A 24 1.20 9.32 -10.95
C PHE A 24 0.73 10.14 -9.74
N VAL A 25 1.63 10.40 -8.78
CA VAL A 25 1.32 11.17 -7.55
C VAL A 25 1.41 12.69 -7.76
N TRP A 26 1.45 13.15 -9.01
CA TRP A 26 1.54 14.58 -9.32
C TRP A 26 0.35 15.35 -8.74
N THR A 27 0.62 16.54 -8.19
CA THR A 27 -0.39 17.46 -7.63
C THR A 27 -0.21 18.88 -8.15
N PRO A 28 -1.24 19.75 -8.08
CA PRO A 28 -1.13 21.16 -8.44
C PRO A 28 -0.06 21.93 -7.65
N GLU A 29 0.23 21.54 -6.41
CA GLU A 29 1.28 22.14 -5.58
C GLU A 29 2.67 21.86 -6.17
N LEU A 30 2.87 20.66 -6.74
CA LEU A 30 4.10 20.29 -7.46
C LEU A 30 4.28 21.10 -8.75
N SER A 31 3.18 21.55 -9.37
CA SER A 31 3.22 22.38 -10.58
C SER A 31 3.89 23.75 -10.38
N GLN A 32 3.93 24.25 -9.14
CA GLN A 32 4.64 25.49 -8.81
C GLN A 32 6.16 25.32 -8.90
N LYS A 33 6.66 24.09 -8.73
CA LYS A 33 8.09 23.74 -8.77
C LYS A 33 8.50 23.14 -10.13
N LEU A 34 7.59 22.47 -10.84
CA LEU A 34 7.82 21.82 -12.13
C LEU A 34 6.76 22.26 -13.15
N PRO A 35 7.13 22.80 -14.32
CA PRO A 35 6.19 23.25 -15.34
C PRO A 35 5.61 22.07 -16.12
N SER A 36 4.80 21.23 -15.47
CA SER A 36 4.08 20.13 -16.11
C SER A 36 2.59 20.21 -15.78
N SER A 37 1.74 19.94 -16.78
CA SER A 37 0.29 19.84 -16.59
C SER A 37 -0.13 18.47 -16.08
N LEU A 38 -1.33 18.38 -15.47
CA LEU A 38 -1.92 17.10 -15.03
C LEU A 38 -1.99 16.07 -16.17
N ALA A 39 -2.35 16.52 -17.37
CA ALA A 39 -2.46 15.66 -18.55
C ALA A 39 -1.09 15.11 -18.99
N GLU A 40 -0.04 15.94 -18.96
CA GLU A 40 1.33 15.51 -19.28
C GLU A 40 1.86 14.53 -18.24
N SER A 41 1.62 14.78 -16.95
CA SER A 41 2.01 13.87 -15.86
C SER A 41 1.30 12.52 -15.97
N GLY A 42 -0.02 12.52 -16.23
CA GLY A 42 -0.78 11.29 -16.45
C GLY A 42 -0.29 10.51 -17.68
N ALA A 43 -0.02 11.20 -18.80
CA ALA A 43 0.53 10.58 -19.99
C ALA A 43 1.93 10.00 -19.76
N ALA A 44 2.80 10.72 -19.05
CA ALA A 44 4.13 10.25 -18.69
C ALA A 44 4.07 9.01 -17.78
N SER A 45 3.21 9.02 -16.76
CA SER A 45 3.00 7.88 -15.87
C SER A 45 2.59 6.64 -16.65
N LEU A 46 1.64 6.78 -17.57
CA LEU A 46 1.18 5.68 -18.43
C LEU A 46 2.28 5.14 -19.35
N ILE A 47 3.09 6.03 -19.96
CA ILE A 47 4.20 5.64 -20.84
C ILE A 47 5.25 4.85 -20.04
N TYR A 48 5.70 5.37 -18.90
CA TYR A 48 6.70 4.68 -18.07
C TYR A 48 6.17 3.35 -17.53
N THR A 49 4.89 3.27 -17.14
CA THR A 49 4.24 2.03 -16.73
C THR A 49 4.25 0.98 -17.84
N ARG A 50 3.94 1.38 -19.09
CA ARG A 50 3.97 0.48 -20.25
C ARG A 50 5.39 -0.01 -20.56
N LEU A 51 6.39 0.87 -20.46
CA LEU A 51 7.80 0.48 -20.63
C LEU A 51 8.25 -0.50 -19.55
N ALA A 52 7.88 -0.27 -18.29
CA ALA A 52 8.17 -1.16 -17.18
C ALA A 52 7.52 -2.55 -17.39
N LEU A 53 6.24 -2.59 -17.78
CA LEU A 53 5.54 -3.82 -18.12
C LEU A 53 6.21 -4.57 -19.29
N PHE A 54 6.64 -3.84 -20.32
CA PHE A 54 7.33 -4.43 -21.46
C PHE A 54 8.62 -5.14 -21.03
N ILE A 55 9.41 -4.53 -20.15
CA ILE A 55 10.63 -5.15 -19.61
C ILE A 55 10.30 -6.42 -18.82
N VAL A 56 9.29 -6.36 -17.94
CA VAL A 56 8.85 -7.53 -17.15
C VAL A 56 8.37 -8.69 -18.04
N GLU A 57 7.75 -8.38 -19.17
CA GLU A 57 7.18 -9.39 -20.08
C GLU A 57 8.23 -9.98 -21.04
N ASN A 58 9.25 -9.21 -21.44
CA ASN A 58 10.11 -9.55 -22.58
C ASN A 58 11.60 -9.73 -22.25
N THR A 59 12.04 -9.45 -21.01
CA THR A 59 13.47 -9.48 -20.68
C THR A 59 13.87 -10.74 -19.90
N HIS A 60 14.66 -11.61 -20.54
CA HIS A 60 15.15 -12.85 -19.94
C HIS A 60 16.07 -12.63 -18.72
N GLN A 61 16.76 -11.50 -18.62
CA GLN A 61 17.65 -11.20 -17.47
C GLN A 61 16.87 -11.10 -16.16
N LEU A 62 15.59 -10.71 -16.18
CA LEU A 62 14.72 -10.71 -15.00
C LEU A 62 14.38 -12.12 -14.49
N SER A 63 14.73 -13.18 -15.24
CA SER A 63 14.66 -14.56 -14.76
C SER A 63 15.70 -14.86 -13.68
N THR A 64 16.73 -14.01 -13.50
CA THR A 64 17.68 -14.15 -12.40
C THR A 64 17.16 -13.37 -11.19
N PRO A 65 16.86 -14.02 -10.06
CA PRO A 65 16.33 -13.33 -8.89
C PRO A 65 17.32 -12.31 -8.32
N SER A 66 16.88 -11.06 -8.14
CA SER A 66 17.67 -10.00 -7.50
C SER A 66 16.78 -9.07 -6.67
N VAL A 67 17.37 -8.44 -5.64
CA VAL A 67 16.64 -7.50 -4.77
C VAL A 67 16.14 -6.29 -5.57
N THR A 68 16.95 -5.78 -6.50
CA THR A 68 16.58 -4.65 -7.36
C THR A 68 15.40 -4.98 -8.26
N ALA A 69 15.43 -6.14 -8.95
CA ALA A 69 14.33 -6.58 -9.81
C ALA A 69 13.05 -6.77 -9.00
N LEU A 70 13.14 -7.43 -7.85
CA LEU A 70 12.00 -7.65 -6.97
C LEU A 70 11.41 -6.33 -6.45
N ALA A 71 12.24 -5.40 -5.99
CA ALA A 71 11.81 -4.08 -5.53
C ALA A 71 11.08 -3.31 -6.63
N ALA A 72 11.64 -3.30 -7.84
CA ALA A 72 11.05 -2.63 -8.98
C ALA A 72 9.71 -3.25 -9.39
N MET A 73 9.60 -4.58 -9.42
CA MET A 73 8.35 -5.28 -9.71
C MET A 73 7.29 -5.05 -8.63
N CYS A 74 7.68 -5.02 -7.35
CA CYS A 74 6.78 -4.67 -6.25
C CYS A 74 6.26 -3.22 -6.37
N ASN A 75 7.14 -2.27 -6.71
CA ASN A 75 6.74 -0.87 -6.96
C ASN A 75 5.78 -0.77 -8.13
N LEU A 76 6.04 -1.48 -9.24
CA LEU A 76 5.12 -1.54 -10.37
C LEU A 76 3.77 -2.14 -9.96
N ALA A 77 3.75 -3.26 -9.24
CA ALA A 77 2.51 -3.88 -8.77
C ALA A 77 1.70 -2.95 -7.87
N HIS A 78 2.40 -2.13 -7.07
CA HIS A 78 1.78 -1.14 -6.21
C HIS A 78 1.19 0.03 -7.01
N LEU A 79 1.88 0.51 -8.04
CA LEU A 79 1.32 1.50 -8.96
C LEU A 79 0.09 0.95 -9.68
N LEU A 80 0.17 -0.29 -10.18
CA LEU A 80 -0.91 -0.88 -10.98
C LEU A 80 -2.19 -1.11 -10.19
N ILE A 81 -2.13 -1.46 -8.89
CA ILE A 81 -3.36 -1.61 -8.09
C ILE A 81 -4.09 -0.28 -7.90
N ASN A 82 -3.37 0.83 -7.89
CA ASN A 82 -3.95 2.17 -7.79
C ASN A 82 -4.37 2.74 -9.17
N SER A 83 -4.09 2.02 -10.26
CA SER A 83 -4.48 2.39 -11.62
C SER A 83 -5.65 1.53 -12.10
N ASN A 84 -6.63 2.13 -12.78
CA ASN A 84 -7.78 1.39 -13.30
C ASN A 84 -7.46 0.54 -14.56
N ASP A 85 -6.27 0.72 -15.15
CA ASP A 85 -6.00 0.28 -16.53
C ASP A 85 -5.43 -1.16 -16.66
N PHE A 86 -5.06 -1.83 -15.56
CA PHE A 86 -4.20 -3.03 -15.61
C PHE A 86 -4.52 -4.16 -14.61
N ILE A 87 -5.78 -4.34 -14.23
CA ILE A 87 -6.22 -5.27 -13.16
C ILE A 87 -5.69 -6.70 -13.32
N VAL A 88 -5.72 -7.27 -14.53
CA VAL A 88 -5.20 -8.65 -14.75
C VAL A 88 -3.68 -8.70 -14.58
N LYS A 89 -2.96 -7.68 -15.08
CA LYS A 89 -1.51 -7.63 -15.04
C LYS A 89 -0.98 -7.49 -13.61
N VAL A 90 -1.68 -6.77 -12.72
CA VAL A 90 -1.24 -6.63 -11.32
C VAL A 90 -1.23 -7.96 -10.57
N HIS A 91 -2.22 -8.84 -10.78
CA HIS A 91 -2.23 -10.15 -10.11
C HIS A 91 -1.12 -11.07 -10.61
N MET A 92 -0.89 -11.13 -11.92
CA MET A 92 0.24 -11.90 -12.47
C MET A 92 1.58 -11.38 -11.92
N LEU A 93 1.73 -10.06 -11.84
CA LEU A 93 2.95 -9.43 -11.33
C LEU A 93 3.19 -9.76 -9.86
N ARG A 94 2.15 -9.70 -9.01
CA ARG A 94 2.24 -10.09 -7.59
C ARG A 94 2.67 -11.53 -7.40
N ILE A 95 2.11 -12.45 -8.18
CA ILE A 95 2.51 -13.87 -8.14
C ILE A 95 3.98 -14.02 -8.53
N ARG A 96 4.43 -13.33 -9.59
CA ARG A 96 5.85 -13.34 -9.99
C ARG A 96 6.76 -12.80 -8.88
N CYS A 97 6.40 -11.71 -8.21
CA CYS A 97 7.15 -11.18 -7.06
C CYS A 97 7.23 -12.22 -5.93
N LEU A 98 6.12 -12.87 -5.59
CA LEU A 98 6.09 -13.88 -4.54
C LEU A 98 6.99 -15.09 -4.87
N VAL A 99 6.97 -15.56 -6.12
CA VAL A 99 7.83 -16.64 -6.59
C VAL A 99 9.30 -16.24 -6.49
N MET A 100 9.68 -15.08 -7.04
CA MET A 100 11.06 -14.58 -6.99
C MET A 100 11.55 -14.40 -5.55
N ALA A 101 10.74 -13.80 -4.67
CA ALA A 101 11.09 -13.64 -3.25
C ALA A 101 11.29 -14.98 -2.53
N ARG A 102 10.55 -16.02 -2.92
CA ARG A 102 10.71 -17.37 -2.38
C ARG A 102 11.96 -18.04 -2.90
N GLU A 103 12.30 -17.89 -4.18
CA GLU A 103 13.55 -18.39 -4.78
C GLU A 103 14.78 -17.76 -4.10
N MET A 104 14.70 -16.46 -3.79
CA MET A 104 15.72 -15.74 -3.01
C MET A 104 15.75 -16.14 -1.52
N GLY A 105 14.78 -16.93 -1.05
CA GLY A 105 14.70 -17.35 0.34
C GLY A 105 14.25 -16.26 1.33
N ILE A 106 13.69 -15.14 0.85
CA ILE A 106 13.31 -14.00 1.70
C ILE A 106 12.24 -14.40 2.72
N HIS A 107 11.29 -15.27 2.36
CA HIS A 107 10.28 -15.81 3.27
C HIS A 107 10.85 -16.51 4.52
N ARG A 108 12.12 -16.92 4.51
CA ARG A 108 12.81 -17.61 5.61
C ARG A 108 14.06 -16.86 6.08
N LEU A 109 14.11 -15.55 5.79
CA LEU A 109 15.25 -14.69 5.99
C LEU A 109 15.75 -14.73 7.44
N ASP A 110 14.86 -14.78 8.41
CA ASP A 110 15.18 -14.68 9.84
C ASP A 110 15.07 -16.00 10.59
N THR A 111 15.24 -17.12 9.89
CA THR A 111 15.49 -18.41 10.55
C THR A 111 16.79 -18.38 11.35
N THR A 112 16.92 -19.26 12.35
CA THR A 112 18.17 -19.41 13.13
C THR A 112 19.37 -19.67 12.21
N LYS A 113 19.19 -20.50 11.18
CA LYS A 113 20.22 -20.75 10.17
C LYS A 113 20.61 -19.47 9.42
N GLY A 114 19.62 -18.67 8.99
CA GLY A 114 19.85 -17.40 8.31
C GLY A 114 20.59 -16.38 9.17
N ARG A 115 20.21 -16.23 10.45
CA ARG A 115 20.91 -15.36 11.40
C ARG A 115 22.37 -15.75 11.58
N ASN A 116 22.63 -17.03 11.84
CA ASN A 116 24.00 -17.52 12.07
C ASN A 116 24.89 -17.34 10.83
N ALA A 117 24.34 -17.58 9.63
CA ALA A 117 25.07 -17.36 8.39
C ALA A 117 25.47 -15.87 8.23
N ARG A 118 24.56 -14.94 8.54
CA ARG A 118 24.86 -13.50 8.45
C ARG A 118 25.95 -13.04 9.41
N GLU A 119 25.94 -13.56 10.64
CA GLU A 119 26.97 -13.26 11.65
C GLU A 119 28.35 -13.74 11.18
N LEU A 120 28.41 -14.90 10.52
CA LEU A 120 29.66 -15.48 10.02
C LEU A 120 30.16 -14.78 8.74
N GLU A 121 29.26 -14.51 7.80
CA GLU A 121 29.57 -14.00 6.45
C GLU A 121 29.66 -12.47 6.39
N LYS A 122 29.38 -11.76 7.51
CA LYS A 122 29.34 -10.29 7.59
C LYS A 122 28.48 -9.68 6.48
N CYS A 123 27.26 -10.19 6.32
CA CYS A 123 26.33 -9.74 5.29
C CYS A 123 25.99 -8.25 5.43
N ASN A 124 25.65 -7.61 4.31
CA ASN A 124 25.21 -6.22 4.28
C ASN A 124 23.84 -6.07 4.94
N MET A 125 23.80 -5.42 6.10
CA MET A 125 22.55 -5.21 6.85
C MET A 125 21.53 -4.34 6.12
N ILE A 126 21.97 -3.45 5.21
CA ILE A 126 21.07 -2.65 4.38
C ILE A 126 20.24 -3.57 3.48
N GLU A 127 20.88 -4.53 2.83
CA GLU A 127 20.21 -5.46 1.93
C GLU A 127 19.18 -6.32 2.68
N ILE A 128 19.51 -6.74 3.91
CA ILE A 128 18.58 -7.47 4.78
C ILE A 128 17.36 -6.61 5.14
N GLN A 129 17.55 -5.34 5.48
CA GLN A 129 16.42 -4.44 5.76
C GLN A 129 15.55 -4.23 4.52
N VAL A 130 16.15 -4.04 3.35
CA VAL A 130 15.42 -3.91 2.09
C VAL A 130 14.60 -5.16 1.81
N GLN A 131 15.19 -6.36 1.97
CA GLN A 131 14.46 -7.62 1.80
C GLN A 131 13.30 -7.78 2.79
N ARG A 132 13.49 -7.44 4.08
CA ARG A 132 12.42 -7.44 5.08
C ARG A 132 11.28 -6.50 4.69
N ARG A 133 11.60 -5.27 4.29
CA ARG A 133 10.62 -4.26 3.89
C ARG A 133 9.83 -4.68 2.65
N ILE A 134 10.51 -5.22 1.64
CA ILE A 134 9.84 -5.77 0.45
C ILE A 134 8.90 -6.91 0.84
N TRP A 135 9.37 -7.87 1.64
CA TRP A 135 8.56 -9.00 2.07
C TRP A 135 7.30 -8.57 2.80
N TRP A 136 7.45 -7.72 3.82
CA TRP A 136 6.34 -7.24 4.61
C TRP A 136 5.39 -6.32 3.82
N SER A 137 5.88 -5.60 2.81
CA SER A 137 5.03 -4.84 1.89
C SER A 137 4.13 -5.76 1.06
N MET A 138 4.67 -6.89 0.57
CA MET A 138 3.86 -7.90 -0.13
C MET A 138 2.85 -8.56 0.81
N VAL A 139 3.27 -8.95 2.02
CA VAL A 139 2.41 -9.54 3.05
C VAL A 139 1.24 -8.61 3.39
N ALA A 140 1.55 -7.35 3.69
CA ALA A 140 0.50 -6.38 4.03
C ALA A 140 -0.47 -6.16 2.87
N SER A 141 0.05 -6.08 1.63
CA SER A 141 -0.81 -5.91 0.45
C SER A 141 -1.71 -7.12 0.19
N ASP A 142 -1.22 -8.34 0.43
CA ASP A 142 -1.99 -9.58 0.29
C ASP A 142 -3.11 -9.68 1.34
N TRP A 143 -2.79 -9.39 2.61
CA TRP A 143 -3.75 -9.44 3.71
C TRP A 143 -4.80 -8.31 3.65
N LEU A 144 -4.39 -7.10 3.29
CA LEU A 144 -5.33 -6.00 3.07
C LEU A 144 -6.25 -6.32 1.88
N ALA A 145 -5.72 -6.85 0.78
CA ALA A 145 -6.54 -7.23 -0.38
C ALA A 145 -7.57 -8.32 -0.05
N ALA A 146 -7.21 -9.29 0.79
CA ALA A 146 -8.15 -10.32 1.25
C ALA A 146 -9.30 -9.75 2.10
N PHE A 147 -9.09 -8.60 2.76
CA PHE A 147 -10.08 -7.91 3.57
C PHE A 147 -10.91 -6.87 2.79
N SER A 148 -10.31 -6.19 1.80
CA SER A 148 -10.92 -5.06 1.07
C SER A 148 -12.06 -5.44 0.10
N GLY A 149 -12.57 -6.67 0.13
CA GLY A 149 -13.65 -7.14 -0.74
C GLY A 149 -13.21 -7.45 -2.18
N GLY A 150 -14.16 -7.88 -3.00
CA GLY A 150 -13.94 -8.16 -4.43
C GLY A 150 -13.52 -9.62 -4.71
N PRO A 151 -12.95 -9.92 -5.88
CA PRO A 151 -12.72 -11.31 -6.31
C PRO A 151 -11.75 -12.12 -5.44
N HIS A 152 -10.94 -11.45 -4.61
CA HIS A 152 -9.97 -12.07 -3.71
C HIS A 152 -10.40 -12.01 -2.24
N GLU A 153 -11.63 -11.57 -1.97
CA GLU A 153 -12.15 -11.48 -0.61
C GLU A 153 -12.09 -12.84 0.10
N GLY A 154 -11.61 -12.83 1.33
CA GLY A 154 -11.52 -14.03 2.16
C GLY A 154 -10.38 -14.97 1.82
N ALA A 155 -9.50 -14.63 0.87
CA ALA A 155 -8.38 -15.47 0.48
C ALA A 155 -7.06 -14.68 0.38
N TYR A 156 -6.02 -15.16 1.07
CA TYR A 156 -4.66 -14.62 0.99
C TYR A 156 -3.65 -15.71 0.65
N ALA A 157 -2.57 -15.36 -0.04
CA ALA A 157 -1.56 -16.31 -0.52
C ALA A 157 -0.39 -16.54 0.46
N ILE A 158 -0.10 -15.55 1.32
CA ILE A 158 1.04 -15.58 2.23
C ILE A 158 0.57 -15.89 3.64
N HIS A 159 0.65 -17.16 4.01
CA HIS A 159 0.24 -17.62 5.34
C HIS A 159 1.34 -17.39 6.40
N PRO A 160 1.01 -16.85 7.60
CA PRO A 160 2.00 -16.55 8.65
C PRO A 160 2.89 -17.74 9.02
N LYS A 161 2.34 -18.96 9.08
CA LYS A 161 3.10 -20.18 9.39
C LYS A 161 4.13 -20.58 8.31
N HIS A 162 4.07 -20.00 7.11
CA HIS A 162 4.97 -20.32 5.99
C HIS A 162 6.13 -19.32 5.87
N MET A 163 6.28 -18.40 6.82
CA MET A 163 7.34 -17.40 6.82
C MET A 163 8.02 -17.27 8.18
N ASN A 164 9.28 -16.85 8.14
CA ASN A 164 10.07 -16.47 9.30
C ASN A 164 10.91 -15.25 8.92
N VAL A 165 10.29 -14.08 9.05
CA VAL A 165 10.86 -12.77 8.72
C VAL A 165 10.51 -11.83 9.86
N CYS A 166 11.52 -11.24 10.49
CA CYS A 166 11.34 -10.26 11.55
C CYS A 166 10.68 -9.01 10.98
N TYR A 167 9.96 -8.28 11.84
CA TYR A 167 9.45 -6.97 11.50
C TYR A 167 10.58 -6.03 11.03
N PRO A 168 10.31 -5.13 10.06
CA PRO A 168 11.27 -4.09 9.69
C PRO A 168 11.55 -3.17 10.87
N SER A 169 12.79 -2.68 10.97
CA SER A 169 13.15 -1.74 12.02
C SER A 169 12.56 -0.34 11.77
N ASN A 170 12.11 0.31 12.85
CA ASN A 170 11.66 1.70 12.82
C ASN A 170 12.88 2.63 12.81
N VAL A 171 13.47 2.85 11.65
CA VAL A 171 14.69 3.64 11.47
C VAL A 171 14.69 4.32 10.10
N ASP A 172 15.19 5.56 10.05
CA ASP A 172 15.40 6.31 8.80
C ASP A 172 16.56 5.70 7.99
N ASP A 173 16.47 5.74 6.66
CA ASP A 173 17.35 4.97 5.76
C ASP A 173 18.83 5.40 5.89
N GLU A 174 19.07 6.67 6.17
CA GLU A 174 20.40 7.26 6.36
C GLU A 174 21.12 6.73 7.60
N LEU A 175 20.38 6.14 8.54
CA LEU A 175 20.92 5.61 9.79
C LEU A 175 21.19 4.11 9.72
N ILE A 176 20.85 3.45 8.61
CA ILE A 176 21.10 2.01 8.43
C ILE A 176 22.53 1.81 7.94
N MET A 177 23.37 1.26 8.80
CA MET A 177 24.78 1.01 8.49
C MET A 177 25.00 -0.43 7.99
N PRO A 178 25.82 -0.66 6.94
CA PRO A 178 26.08 -2.01 6.41
C PRO A 178 26.65 -3.00 7.43
N THR A 179 27.47 -2.51 8.37
CA THR A 179 28.23 -3.31 9.33
C THR A 179 27.87 -2.99 10.80
N GLY A 180 26.72 -2.37 11.03
CA GLY A 180 26.28 -1.90 12.35
C GLY A 180 25.29 -2.81 13.07
N VAL A 181 25.05 -2.51 14.34
CA VAL A 181 23.94 -3.07 15.11
C VAL A 181 22.63 -2.54 14.51
N GLU A 182 21.64 -3.41 14.38
CA GLU A 182 20.31 -3.01 13.93
C GLU A 182 19.71 -1.98 14.91
N HIS A 183 19.50 -0.75 14.42
CA HIS A 183 18.85 0.30 15.18
C HIS A 183 17.33 0.21 14.98
N ASN A 184 16.59 0.14 16.08
CA ASN A 184 15.13 0.14 16.07
C ASN A 184 14.61 1.14 17.10
N PHE A 185 14.11 2.28 16.65
CA PHE A 185 13.58 3.29 17.54
C PHE A 185 12.18 2.91 18.06
N PRO A 186 11.80 3.32 19.28
CA PRO A 186 10.43 3.14 19.74
C PRO A 186 9.42 3.71 18.74
N LEU A 187 8.26 3.06 18.57
CA LEU A 187 7.21 3.55 17.66
C LEU A 187 6.61 4.90 18.07
N SER A 188 6.85 5.34 19.31
CA SER A 188 6.55 6.68 19.79
C SER A 188 7.47 7.76 19.22
N THR A 189 8.62 7.37 18.68
CA THR A 189 9.57 8.27 18.01
C THR A 189 9.26 8.27 16.52
N PRO A 190 8.86 9.42 15.95
CA PRO A 190 8.57 9.51 14.53
C PRO A 190 9.86 9.39 13.72
N THR A 191 9.88 8.40 12.83
CA THR A 191 10.77 8.30 11.67
C THR A 191 10.01 8.79 10.43
N THR A 192 10.71 9.26 9.41
CA THR A 192 10.11 9.91 8.23
C THR A 192 9.09 9.01 7.51
N THR A 193 9.44 7.73 7.31
CA THR A 193 8.59 6.80 6.51
C THR A 193 8.31 5.47 7.21
N MET A 194 9.22 4.96 8.04
CA MET A 194 9.10 3.62 8.61
C MET A 194 8.00 3.48 9.67
N SER A 195 7.73 4.54 10.44
CA SER A 195 6.67 4.53 11.44
C SER A 195 5.30 4.29 10.79
N ALA A 196 5.03 4.93 9.64
CA ALA A 196 3.78 4.74 8.90
C ALA A 196 3.69 3.34 8.28
N PHE A 197 4.81 2.88 7.71
CA PHE A 197 4.91 1.53 7.16
C PHE A 197 4.61 0.46 8.22
N ILE A 198 5.17 0.57 9.42
CA ILE A 198 4.91 -0.39 10.51
C ILE A 198 3.45 -0.36 10.96
N GLN A 199 2.80 0.81 11.03
CA GLN A 199 1.36 0.87 11.33
C GLN A 199 0.52 0.18 10.25
N ARG A 200 0.88 0.34 8.97
CA ARG A 200 0.24 -0.39 7.87
C ARG A 200 0.37 -1.90 8.03
N LEU A 201 1.51 -2.40 8.52
CA LEU A 201 1.70 -3.84 8.75
C LEU A 201 0.79 -4.35 9.87
N LYS A 202 0.70 -3.61 10.98
CA LYS A 202 -0.18 -3.93 12.10
C LYS A 202 -1.65 -3.95 11.70
N LEU A 203 -2.07 -2.96 10.89
CA LEU A 203 -3.41 -2.94 10.34
C LEU A 203 -3.66 -4.15 9.44
N ALA A 204 -2.71 -4.52 8.59
CA ALA A 204 -2.83 -5.70 7.74
C ALA A 204 -2.94 -7.00 8.55
N GLU A 205 -2.19 -7.15 9.65
CA GLU A 205 -2.35 -8.27 10.58
C GLU A 205 -3.76 -8.36 11.16
N LEU A 206 -4.32 -7.22 11.59
CA LEU A 206 -5.67 -7.14 12.11
C LEU A 206 -6.70 -7.49 11.04
N CYS A 207 -6.55 -6.97 9.82
CA CYS A 207 -7.40 -7.33 8.68
C CYS A 207 -7.36 -8.83 8.37
N ARG A 208 -6.18 -9.46 8.41
CA ARG A 208 -6.05 -10.92 8.27
C ARG A 208 -6.76 -11.66 9.41
N GLU A 209 -6.68 -11.18 10.65
CA GLU A 209 -7.44 -11.79 11.75
C GLU A 209 -8.95 -11.73 11.54
N VAL A 210 -9.46 -10.65 10.93
CA VAL A 210 -10.88 -10.59 10.52
C VAL A 210 -11.17 -11.64 9.46
N VAL A 211 -10.33 -11.73 8.42
CA VAL A 211 -10.49 -12.74 7.35
C VAL A 211 -10.47 -14.17 7.90
N ASP A 212 -9.60 -14.47 8.87
CA ASP A 212 -9.50 -15.79 9.49
C ASP A 212 -10.69 -16.11 10.42
N ALA A 213 -11.29 -15.08 11.05
CA ALA A 213 -12.36 -15.24 12.04
C ALA A 213 -13.77 -15.16 11.43
N MET A 214 -13.91 -14.45 10.31
CA MET A 214 -15.19 -14.25 9.66
C MET A 214 -15.42 -15.34 8.60
N PRO A 215 -16.63 -15.92 8.55
CA PRO A 215 -17.00 -16.78 7.43
C PRO A 215 -16.89 -15.98 6.12
N SER A 216 -16.32 -16.59 5.09
CA SER A 216 -16.24 -15.93 3.79
C SER A 216 -17.66 -15.73 3.26
N MET A 217 -18.04 -14.47 2.98
CA MET A 217 -19.35 -14.15 2.42
C MET A 217 -19.60 -14.86 1.07
N LEU A 218 -18.53 -15.31 0.39
CA LEU A 218 -18.61 -16.05 -0.87
C LEU A 218 -18.86 -17.56 -0.67
N LEU A 219 -18.56 -18.11 0.51
CA LEU A 219 -18.59 -19.55 0.78
C LEU A 219 -19.67 -19.95 1.80
N ASP A 220 -20.02 -19.06 2.73
CA ASP A 220 -20.88 -19.37 3.86
C ASP A 220 -22.13 -18.46 3.90
N ILE A 221 -23.29 -19.09 4.12
CA ILE A 221 -24.59 -18.41 4.34
C ILE A 221 -24.79 -18.11 5.84
N GLN A 222 -23.93 -18.65 6.70
CA GLN A 222 -24.10 -18.56 8.15
C GLN A 222 -23.61 -17.20 8.68
N GLU A 223 -24.46 -16.53 9.44
CA GLU A 223 -24.10 -15.29 10.08
C GLU A 223 -22.95 -15.50 11.09
N PRO A 224 -21.94 -14.62 11.10
CA PRO A 224 -20.87 -14.65 12.08
C PRO A 224 -21.42 -14.51 13.50
N ASP A 225 -20.80 -15.20 14.46
CA ASP A 225 -21.11 -15.03 15.87
C ASP A 225 -20.89 -13.57 16.27
N TYR A 226 -21.95 -12.93 16.78
CA TYR A 226 -21.90 -11.54 17.21
C TYR A 226 -20.81 -11.28 18.26
N ALA A 227 -20.50 -12.26 19.11
CA ALA A 227 -19.40 -12.15 20.08
C ALA A 227 -18.03 -12.00 19.39
N VAL A 228 -17.83 -12.67 18.25
CA VAL A 228 -16.61 -12.54 17.43
C VAL A 228 -16.55 -11.14 16.82
N ILE A 229 -17.67 -10.62 16.31
CA ILE A 229 -17.75 -9.26 15.75
C ILE A 229 -17.36 -8.22 16.80
N LEU A 230 -17.93 -8.30 18.01
CA LEU A 230 -17.58 -7.39 19.12
C LEU A 230 -16.10 -7.48 19.52
N ALA A 231 -15.53 -8.68 19.51
CA ALA A 231 -14.11 -8.87 19.82
C ALA A 231 -13.21 -8.25 18.75
N LEU A 232 -13.56 -8.37 17.47
CA LEU A 232 -12.85 -7.74 16.36
C LEU A 232 -12.99 -6.21 16.39
N ASP A 233 -14.21 -5.71 16.59
CA ASP A 233 -14.48 -4.27 16.73
C ASP A 233 -13.66 -3.64 17.85
N LYS A 234 -13.59 -4.30 19.01
CA LYS A 234 -12.72 -3.87 20.10
C LYS A 234 -11.25 -3.78 19.69
N LYS A 235 -10.73 -4.74 18.91
CA LYS A 235 -9.33 -4.69 18.44
C LYS A 235 -9.06 -3.49 17.54
N PHE A 236 -10.02 -3.10 16.69
CA PHE A 236 -9.88 -1.88 15.87
C PHE A 236 -9.86 -0.63 16.74
N HIS A 237 -10.74 -0.53 17.73
CA HIS A 237 -10.74 0.57 18.69
C HIS A 237 -9.42 0.64 19.46
N ASP A 238 -8.97 -0.49 20.03
CA ASP A 238 -7.69 -0.58 20.74
C ASP A 238 -6.51 -0.18 19.85
N TYR A 239 -6.52 -0.56 18.57
CA TYR A 239 -5.49 -0.15 17.59
C TYR A 239 -5.49 1.37 17.38
N ILE A 240 -6.66 1.96 17.12
CA ILE A 240 -6.81 3.42 16.90
C ILE A 240 -6.34 4.20 18.14
N GLU A 241 -6.74 3.76 19.34
CA GLU A 241 -6.33 4.39 20.60
C GLU A 241 -4.82 4.30 20.84
N GLN A 242 -4.18 3.22 20.41
CA GLN A 242 -2.74 2.99 20.57
C GLN A 242 -1.88 3.64 19.47
N LEU A 243 -2.49 4.28 18.47
CA LEU A 243 -1.74 4.98 17.44
C LEU A 243 -0.82 6.04 18.06
N PRO A 244 0.43 6.17 17.59
CA PRO A 244 1.30 7.28 17.97
C PRO A 244 0.60 8.62 17.76
N VAL A 245 0.87 9.61 18.63
CA VAL A 245 0.20 10.93 18.60
C VAL A 245 0.25 11.58 17.21
N PHE A 246 1.36 11.41 16.49
CA PHE A 246 1.55 11.95 15.14
C PHE A 246 0.75 11.26 14.03
N PHE A 247 0.06 10.15 14.34
CA PHE A 247 -0.93 9.52 13.47
C PHE A 247 -2.37 9.71 13.95
N ARG A 248 -2.58 10.33 15.12
CA ARG A 248 -3.92 10.61 15.63
C ARG A 248 -4.45 11.89 15.01
N LEU A 249 -5.74 11.86 14.70
CA LEU A 249 -6.43 12.89 13.93
C LEU A 249 -7.23 13.86 14.80
N ASP A 250 -7.27 13.63 16.10
CA ASP A 250 -7.92 14.55 17.02
C ASP A 250 -7.16 15.88 17.06
N GLU A 251 -7.91 16.96 17.20
CA GLU A 251 -7.38 18.33 17.11
C GLU A 251 -6.20 18.58 18.08
N THR A 252 -6.21 17.91 19.24
CA THR A 252 -5.16 18.07 20.25
C THR A 252 -3.86 17.40 19.82
N SER A 253 -3.93 16.20 19.27
CA SER A 253 -2.78 15.47 18.75
C SER A 253 -2.19 16.17 17.52
N VAL A 254 -3.03 16.64 16.59
CA VAL A 254 -2.57 17.38 15.40
C VAL A 254 -1.75 18.60 15.79
N ARG A 255 -2.25 19.43 16.74
CA ARG A 255 -1.53 20.60 17.25
C ARG A 255 -0.20 20.24 17.91
N GLN A 256 -0.14 19.12 18.65
CA GLN A 256 1.08 18.64 19.29
C GLN A 256 2.12 18.18 18.25
N SER A 257 1.66 17.52 17.19
CA SER A 257 2.52 16.95 16.16
C SER A 257 2.97 17.95 15.10
N GLN A 258 2.27 19.08 14.90
CA GLN A 258 2.64 20.15 13.97
C GLN A 258 4.11 20.60 14.09
N LYS A 259 4.64 20.74 15.30
CA LYS A 259 6.06 21.12 15.52
C LYS A 259 7.04 20.02 15.06
N THR A 260 6.65 18.77 15.24
CA THR A 260 7.47 17.60 14.87
C THR A 260 7.42 17.36 13.36
N ILE A 261 6.24 17.50 12.76
CA ILE A 261 5.97 17.36 11.32
C ILE A 261 6.67 18.46 10.52
N SER A 262 6.55 19.73 10.94
CA SER A 262 7.17 20.87 10.26
C SER A 262 8.70 20.85 10.29
N SER A 263 9.31 20.29 11.34
CA SER A 263 10.77 20.16 11.47
C SER A 263 11.39 19.09 10.56
N ARG A 264 10.62 18.08 10.14
CA ARG A 264 11.12 16.88 9.44
C ARG A 264 10.80 16.80 7.94
N ARG A 265 10.30 17.88 7.30
CA ARG A 265 9.91 17.89 5.87
C ARG A 265 9.12 16.63 5.48
N LEU A 266 8.05 16.34 6.21
CA LEU A 266 7.18 15.19 5.92
C LEU A 266 6.25 15.42 4.71
N GLU A 267 6.73 16.11 3.66
CA GLU A 267 6.11 16.09 2.32
C GLU A 267 6.10 14.64 1.77
N GLU A 268 6.94 13.75 2.30
CA GLU A 268 7.04 12.33 1.89
C GLU A 268 5.97 11.41 2.52
N LEU A 269 5.29 11.83 3.60
CA LEU A 269 4.15 11.07 4.14
C LEU A 269 2.97 11.08 3.19
N GLU A 270 2.82 12.13 2.37
CA GLU A 270 1.82 12.15 1.30
C GLU A 270 2.06 10.98 0.34
N ILE A 271 3.28 10.71 -0.10
CA ILE A 271 3.56 9.62 -1.07
C ILE A 271 3.23 8.23 -0.47
N CYS A 272 3.43 8.04 0.83
CA CYS A 272 3.12 6.78 1.52
C CYS A 272 1.63 6.60 1.83
N LEU A 273 0.88 7.68 2.09
CA LEU A 273 -0.56 7.68 2.36
C LEU A 273 -1.40 7.74 1.06
N PHE A 274 -1.02 8.57 0.07
CA PHE A 274 -1.67 8.68 -1.24
C PHE A 274 -1.51 7.42 -2.11
N SER A 275 -0.56 6.56 -1.76
CA SER A 275 -0.38 5.24 -2.36
C SER A 275 -1.55 4.27 -2.14
N HIS A 276 -2.61 4.67 -1.43
CA HIS A 276 -3.89 3.96 -1.31
C HIS A 276 -5.06 4.89 -1.64
N HIS A 277 -5.02 5.59 -2.78
CA HIS A 277 -6.29 5.99 -3.39
C HIS A 277 -7.01 4.73 -3.88
N VAL A 278 -7.69 4.04 -2.96
CA VAL A 278 -8.85 3.23 -3.35
C VAL A 278 -9.87 4.25 -3.84
N HIS A 279 -9.81 4.57 -5.14
CA HIS A 279 -11.00 5.03 -5.82
C HIS A 279 -12.11 4.04 -5.46
N PRO A 280 -13.32 4.49 -5.08
CA PRO A 280 -14.39 3.62 -4.63
C PRO A 280 -14.90 2.76 -5.80
N LEU A 281 -14.13 1.75 -6.20
CA LEU A 281 -14.55 0.64 -7.02
C LEU A 281 -15.39 -0.27 -6.11
N GLY A 282 -16.59 0.24 -5.83
CA GLY A 282 -17.58 -0.40 -4.98
C GLY A 282 -18.93 0.29 -5.06
N ALA A 283 -18.99 1.61 -5.26
CA ALA A 283 -20.27 2.31 -5.30
C ALA A 283 -21.15 1.89 -6.50
N ASP A 284 -20.56 1.73 -7.69
CA ASP A 284 -21.34 1.42 -8.91
C ASP A 284 -21.54 -0.10 -9.15
N SER A 285 -20.72 -0.95 -8.56
CA SER A 285 -20.89 -2.42 -8.64
C SER A 285 -21.88 -2.95 -7.59
N ILE A 286 -22.11 -2.21 -6.49
CA ILE A 286 -23.17 -2.50 -5.52
C ILE A 286 -24.57 -2.15 -6.11
N GLY A 287 -24.62 -1.28 -7.11
CA GLY A 287 -25.87 -0.90 -7.79
C GLY A 287 -26.54 -2.00 -8.62
N ILE A 288 -25.83 -3.08 -8.98
CA ILE A 288 -26.39 -4.16 -9.81
C ILE A 288 -27.00 -5.30 -8.95
N ALA A 289 -26.67 -5.37 -7.65
CA ALA A 289 -27.30 -6.30 -6.70
C ALA A 289 -28.57 -5.73 -6.03
N ALA A 290 -28.92 -4.47 -6.30
CA ALA A 290 -30.07 -3.78 -5.69
C ALA A 290 -31.41 -3.97 -6.45
N SER A 291 -31.52 -4.96 -7.34
CA SER A 291 -32.78 -5.24 -8.08
C SER A 291 -33.72 -6.22 -7.37
N ASN A 292 -33.31 -6.84 -6.27
CA ASN A 292 -34.20 -7.68 -5.44
C ASN A 292 -34.39 -7.02 -4.07
N GLY A 293 -35.44 -6.21 -3.97
CA GLY A 293 -35.66 -5.25 -2.91
C GLY A 293 -35.77 -5.83 -1.51
N TYR A 294 -34.94 -5.31 -0.60
CA TYR A 294 -35.28 -4.95 0.79
C TYR A 294 -34.29 -3.85 1.25
N PRO A 295 -34.73 -2.76 1.90
CA PRO A 295 -33.84 -1.69 2.32
C PRO A 295 -33.23 -2.01 3.69
N LEU A 296 -32.01 -2.55 3.73
CA LEU A 296 -31.21 -2.58 4.95
C LEU A 296 -30.33 -1.33 5.00
N ARG A 297 -30.74 -0.37 5.83
CA ARG A 297 -29.94 0.78 6.25
C ARG A 297 -28.76 0.26 7.09
N ARG A 298 -27.62 -0.05 6.45
CA ARG A 298 -26.34 -0.31 7.13
C ARG A 298 -25.60 1.02 7.25
N GLU A 299 -25.29 1.43 8.47
CA GLU A 299 -24.28 2.46 8.71
C GLU A 299 -22.91 1.95 8.23
N PRO A 300 -22.09 2.80 7.59
CA PRO A 300 -20.83 2.37 7.00
C PRO A 300 -19.82 2.04 8.11
N VAL A 301 -19.48 0.75 8.23
CA VAL A 301 -18.30 0.28 8.95
C VAL A 301 -17.07 0.86 8.27
N LEU A 302 -16.13 1.40 9.06
CA LEU A 302 -14.97 2.12 8.57
C LEU A 302 -14.17 1.31 7.54
N THR A 303 -14.22 1.73 6.28
CA THR A 303 -13.42 1.15 5.19
C THR A 303 -12.03 1.77 5.17
N SER A 304 -11.03 1.10 4.60
CA SER A 304 -9.66 1.63 4.45
C SER A 304 -9.64 3.03 3.83
N ALA A 305 -10.61 3.32 2.96
CA ALA A 305 -10.84 4.62 2.34
C ALA A 305 -11.03 5.77 3.34
N GLN A 306 -11.53 5.53 4.56
CA GLN A 306 -11.65 6.59 5.58
C GLN A 306 -10.30 6.94 6.21
N LEU A 307 -9.37 5.99 6.35
CA LEU A 307 -7.98 6.29 6.74
C LEU A 307 -7.25 7.05 5.62
N ASP A 308 -7.57 6.73 4.36
CA ASP A 308 -6.97 7.34 3.17
C ASP A 308 -7.44 8.79 2.93
N CYS A 309 -8.73 9.10 3.14
CA CYS A 309 -9.26 10.48 3.13
C CYS A 309 -8.71 11.33 4.29
N HIS A 310 -8.40 10.70 5.43
CA HIS A 310 -7.94 11.40 6.62
C HIS A 310 -6.47 11.85 6.55
N GLY A 311 -5.64 11.18 5.75
CA GLY A 311 -4.26 11.63 5.48
C GLY A 311 -4.20 12.91 4.63
N ALA A 312 -5.11 13.04 3.66
CA ALA A 312 -5.16 14.19 2.74
C ALA A 312 -5.65 15.49 3.41
N CYS A 313 -6.51 15.42 4.43
CA CYS A 313 -6.95 16.62 5.15
C CYS A 313 -5.84 17.31 5.95
N LEU A 314 -4.79 16.57 6.36
CA LEU A 314 -3.69 17.11 7.14
C LEU A 314 -2.68 17.91 6.32
N SER A 315 -2.60 17.72 5.00
CA SER A 315 -1.70 18.48 4.14
C SER A 315 -2.31 19.77 3.57
N CYS A 316 -3.63 19.83 3.40
CA CYS A 316 -4.27 21.00 2.79
C CYS A 316 -4.60 22.13 3.77
N GLY A 317 -4.65 21.92 5.09
CA GLY A 317 -5.00 22.98 6.04
C GLY A 317 -6.34 23.68 5.73
N VAL A 318 -7.27 22.99 5.08
CA VAL A 318 -8.57 23.54 4.70
C VAL A 318 -9.58 23.26 5.80
N ASP A 319 -10.17 24.32 6.34
CA ASP A 319 -11.29 24.26 7.28
C ASP A 319 -12.45 23.42 6.71
N SER A 320 -12.99 22.53 7.54
CA SER A 320 -14.13 21.63 7.27
C SER A 320 -15.48 22.37 7.16
N SER A 321 -15.55 23.41 6.33
CA SER A 321 -16.76 24.22 6.17
C SER A 321 -17.09 24.50 4.71
N TYR A 322 -17.14 23.47 3.86
CA TYR A 322 -17.96 23.50 2.64
C TYR A 322 -18.65 22.16 2.45
N GLY A 323 -19.97 22.17 2.66
CA GLY A 323 -20.84 21.02 2.48
C GLY A 323 -20.93 20.60 1.01
N CYS A 324 -21.00 19.30 0.79
CA CYS A 324 -21.22 18.67 -0.51
C CYS A 324 -22.67 18.95 -0.96
N GLU A 325 -22.90 20.00 -1.75
CA GLU A 325 -24.14 20.16 -2.50
C GLU A 325 -24.15 19.19 -3.69
N VAL A 326 -24.94 18.14 -3.56
CA VAL A 326 -25.26 17.20 -4.64
C VAL A 326 -26.17 17.92 -5.64
N GLN A 327 -25.64 18.33 -6.80
CA GLN A 327 -26.48 18.73 -7.92
C GLN A 327 -27.14 17.49 -8.54
N SER A 328 -28.45 17.32 -8.29
CA SER A 328 -29.26 16.31 -8.98
C SER A 328 -29.61 16.78 -10.39
N GLU A 329 -29.02 16.20 -11.43
CA GLU A 329 -29.55 16.32 -12.78
C GLU A 329 -30.78 15.41 -12.94
N ARG A 330 -31.96 16.03 -12.94
CA ARG A 330 -33.21 15.40 -13.36
C ARG A 330 -33.18 15.20 -14.87
N THR A 331 -32.99 13.97 -15.33
CA THR A 331 -33.27 13.56 -16.71
C THR A 331 -34.79 13.55 -16.93
N GLY A 332 -35.25 14.50 -17.76
CA GLY A 332 -36.64 14.59 -18.18
C GLY A 332 -36.96 13.58 -19.28
N CYS A 333 -37.86 12.64 -19.01
CA CYS A 333 -38.59 11.88 -20.02
C CYS A 333 -39.38 12.84 -20.92
N ARG A 334 -39.03 12.91 -22.21
CA ARG A 334 -39.95 13.39 -23.25
C ARG A 334 -40.59 12.19 -23.93
N SER A 335 -41.85 11.95 -23.58
CA SER A 335 -42.81 11.19 -24.37
C SER A 335 -43.21 12.00 -25.60
N SER A 336 -42.98 11.46 -26.80
CA SER A 336 -43.63 11.93 -28.03
C SER A 336 -44.64 10.87 -28.49
N GLN A 337 -45.92 11.15 -28.24
CA GLN A 337 -47.05 10.62 -29.01
C GLN A 337 -47.60 11.76 -29.84
N SER A 338 -47.56 11.60 -31.16
CA SER A 338 -48.61 11.95 -32.14
C SER A 338 -48.08 11.63 -33.53
#